data_AF-A0AAD8C5Z1-F1
#
_entry.id   AF-A0AAD8C5Z1-F1
#
_cell.length_a   1.000
_cell.length_b   1.000
_cell.length_c   1.000
_cell.angle_alpha   90.00
_cell.angle_beta   90.00
_cell.angle_gamma   90.00
#
_symmetry.space_group_name_H-M   'P 1'
#
loop_
_entity.id
_entity.type
_entity.pdbx_description
1 polymer ?
#
loop_
_entity_poly.entity_id
_entity_poly.type
_entity_poly.pdbx_seq_one_letter_code
_entity_poly.pdbx_strand_id
1 'polypeptide(L)'
;MTGCCSEELARRNPGKMAHSRWLTTANRILRLYISQQNPTHSLQILATYIMQVYAPVWFAIKSKPSCVDENLLIAMVTDDRDHIKQLGLRRILKALQEQKTGIGKFCIPRLNFDSINYVDLINWQELK
;
A
#
# COMPACT_ATOMS: atom_id res chain seq x y z
N MET A 1 -16.73 24.01 -11.51
CA MET A 1 -17.92 23.13 -11.49
C MET A 1 -17.80 22.19 -10.30
N THR A 2 -18.66 22.38 -9.30
CA THR A 2 -18.72 21.56 -8.08
C THR A 2 -19.35 20.22 -8.42
N GLY A 3 -18.55 19.16 -8.50
CA GLY A 3 -19.03 17.79 -8.73
C GLY A 3 -19.70 17.24 -7.48
N CYS A 4 -21.02 17.43 -7.37
CA CYS A 4 -21.81 16.77 -6.34
C CYS A 4 -21.89 15.27 -6.66
N CYS A 5 -21.27 14.45 -5.83
CA CYS A 5 -21.41 12.99 -5.90
C CYS A 5 -22.82 12.60 -5.45
N SER A 6 -23.54 11.80 -6.23
CA SER A 6 -24.88 11.30 -5.86
C SER A 6 -24.78 10.47 -4.57
N GLU A 7 -25.74 10.68 -3.67
CA GLU A 7 -25.80 10.02 -2.37
C GLU A 7 -25.93 8.49 -2.50
N GLU A 8 -26.56 8.00 -3.57
CA GLU A 8 -26.62 6.58 -3.90
C GLU A 8 -25.23 6.01 -4.23
N LEU A 9 -24.40 6.76 -4.95
CA LEU A 9 -23.04 6.34 -5.29
C LEU A 9 -22.16 6.29 -4.04
N ALA A 10 -22.33 7.26 -3.14
CA ALA A 10 -21.60 7.30 -1.87
C ALA A 10 -21.97 6.14 -0.92
N ARG A 11 -23.19 5.59 -1.04
CA ARG A 11 -23.66 4.46 -0.23
C ARG A 11 -23.35 3.08 -0.82
N ARG A 12 -22.85 3.00 -2.06
CA ARG A 12 -22.48 1.70 -2.66
C ARG A 12 -21.27 1.12 -1.94
N ASN A 13 -21.46 -0.04 -1.31
CA ASN A 13 -20.37 -0.85 -0.82
C ASN A 13 -19.86 -1.73 -1.99
N PRO A 14 -18.64 -1.50 -2.50
CA PRO A 14 -18.05 -2.33 -3.57
C PRO A 14 -17.78 -3.79 -3.16
N GLY A 15 -18.12 -4.18 -1.93
CA GLY A 15 -17.95 -5.54 -1.42
C GLY A 15 -16.56 -5.76 -0.83
N LYS A 16 -16.35 -6.92 -0.21
CA LYS A 16 -15.07 -7.26 0.42
C LYS A 16 -14.06 -7.66 -0.67
N MET A 17 -13.03 -6.86 -0.88
CA MET A 17 -11.88 -7.31 -1.69
C MET A 17 -11.24 -8.56 -1.06
N ALA A 18 -10.73 -9.46 -1.90
CA ALA A 18 -9.98 -10.63 -1.46
C ALA A 18 -8.56 -10.26 -1.01
N HIS A 19 -8.43 -9.69 0.20
CA HIS A 19 -7.16 -9.26 0.80
C HIS A 19 -6.13 -10.40 0.85
N SER A 20 -6.60 -11.63 1.07
CA SER A 20 -5.79 -12.84 1.06
C SER A 20 -5.07 -13.06 -0.28
N ARG A 21 -5.70 -12.71 -1.41
CA ARG A 21 -5.11 -12.87 -2.75
C ARG A 21 -3.96 -11.89 -2.97
N TRP A 22 -4.14 -10.64 -2.54
CA TRP A 22 -3.06 -9.66 -2.59
C TRP A 22 -1.88 -10.10 -1.71
N LEU A 23 -2.14 -10.45 -0.45
CA LEU A 23 -1.10 -10.87 0.49
C LEU A 23 -0.34 -12.10 -0.03
N THR A 24 -1.06 -13.06 -0.63
CA THR A 24 -0.46 -14.25 -1.25
C THR A 24 0.45 -13.87 -2.42
N THR A 25 0.02 -12.93 -3.26
CA THR A 25 0.79 -12.47 -4.42
C THR A 25 2.03 -11.70 -3.99
N ALA A 26 1.90 -10.77 -3.05
CA ALA A 26 3.01 -10.02 -2.47
C ALA A 26 4.05 -10.95 -1.82
N ASN A 27 3.59 -11.91 -1.00
CA ASN A 27 4.47 -12.90 -0.37
C ASN A 27 5.18 -13.79 -1.39
N ARG A 28 4.51 -14.18 -2.49
CA ARG A 28 5.15 -14.95 -3.57
C ARG A 28 6.24 -14.14 -4.28
N ILE A 29 5.99 -12.86 -4.56
CA ILE A 29 6.96 -11.97 -5.20
C ILE A 29 8.17 -11.75 -4.30
N LEU A 30 7.96 -11.50 -3.00
CA LEU A 30 9.06 -11.31 -2.05
C LEU A 30 9.88 -12.59 -1.85
N ARG A 31 9.22 -13.76 -1.79
CA ARG A 31 9.93 -15.06 -1.74
C ARG A 31 10.74 -15.32 -3.01
N LEU A 32 10.17 -15.01 -4.18
CA LEU A 32 10.87 -15.13 -5.45
C LEU A 32 12.10 -14.22 -5.48
N TYR A 33 11.94 -12.98 -5.03
CA TYR A 33 13.02 -12.01 -4.91
C TYR A 33 14.19 -12.53 -4.06
N ILE A 34 13.92 -13.03 -2.84
CA ILE A 34 14.95 -13.59 -1.94
C ILE A 34 15.60 -14.85 -2.53
N SER A 35 14.85 -15.66 -3.28
CA SER A 35 15.34 -16.91 -3.85
C SER A 35 16.32 -16.73 -5.03
N GLN A 36 16.43 -15.52 -5.59
CA GLN A 36 17.31 -15.24 -6.72
C GLN A 36 18.58 -14.54 -6.25
N GLN A 37 19.74 -15.15 -6.52
CA GLN A 37 21.04 -14.56 -6.19
C GLN A 37 21.34 -13.29 -7.01
N ASN A 38 20.76 -13.18 -8.21
CA ASN A 38 20.79 -11.99 -9.06
C ASN A 38 19.37 -11.68 -9.54
N PRO A 39 18.54 -11.00 -8.72
CA PRO A 39 17.16 -10.73 -9.04
C PRO A 39 17.07 -9.77 -10.24
N THR A 40 16.16 -10.05 -11.16
CA THR A 40 15.94 -9.17 -12.32
C THR A 40 15.54 -7.75 -11.89
N HIS A 41 15.90 -6.74 -12.66
CA HIS A 41 15.55 -5.34 -12.38
C HIS A 41 14.03 -5.15 -12.17
N SER A 42 13.21 -5.84 -12.96
CA SER A 42 11.75 -5.84 -12.79
C SER A 42 11.30 -6.42 -11.46
N LEU A 43 11.94 -7.50 -10.99
CA LEU A 43 11.63 -8.12 -9.70
C LEU A 43 12.07 -7.22 -8.53
N GLN A 44 13.21 -6.55 -8.65
CA GLN A 44 13.66 -5.54 -7.69
C GLN A 44 12.67 -4.39 -7.57
N ILE A 45 12.18 -3.86 -8.70
CA ILE A 45 11.14 -2.81 -8.71
C ILE A 45 9.88 -3.30 -8.01
N LEU A 46 9.41 -4.52 -8.31
CA LEU A 46 8.20 -5.07 -7.70
C LEU A 46 8.35 -5.27 -6.19
N ALA A 47 9.46 -5.84 -5.73
CA ALA A 47 9.75 -6.02 -4.31
C ALA A 47 9.82 -4.67 -3.58
N THR A 48 10.51 -3.70 -4.19
CA THR A 48 10.61 -2.32 -3.68
C THR A 48 9.23 -1.67 -3.59
N TYR A 49 8.43 -1.75 -4.64
CA TYR A 49 7.08 -1.18 -4.68
C TYR A 49 6.17 -1.78 -3.59
N ILE A 50 6.22 -3.10 -3.40
CA ILE A 50 5.45 -3.79 -2.35
C ILE A 50 5.84 -3.27 -0.96
N MET A 51 7.13 -3.16 -0.67
CA MET A 51 7.64 -2.80 0.66
C MET A 51 7.58 -1.31 0.96
N GLN A 52 7.83 -0.46 -0.04
CA GLN A 52 7.99 0.99 0.16
C GLN A 52 6.72 1.79 -0.16
N VAL A 53 5.83 1.28 -1.00
CA VAL A 53 4.62 2.01 -1.40
C VAL A 53 3.39 1.28 -0.90
N TYR A 54 3.24 0.00 -1.25
CA TYR A 54 2.00 -0.69 -0.99
C TYR A 54 1.82 -1.02 0.50
N ALA A 55 2.83 -1.55 1.19
CA ALA A 55 2.72 -1.88 2.61
C ALA A 55 2.40 -0.66 3.49
N PRO A 56 3.09 0.50 3.39
CA PRO A 56 2.73 1.69 4.16
C PRO A 56 1.32 2.21 3.86
N VAL A 57 0.92 2.24 2.57
CA VAL A 57 -0.42 2.67 2.15
C VAL A 57 -1.48 1.74 2.73
N TRP A 58 -1.26 0.43 2.63
CA TRP A 58 -2.13 -0.60 3.19
C TRP A 58 -2.31 -0.43 4.70
N PHE A 59 -1.19 -0.33 5.44
CA PHE A 59 -1.21 -0.12 6.89
C PHE A 59 -1.90 1.20 7.25
N ALA A 60 -1.67 2.29 6.52
CA ALA A 60 -2.31 3.57 6.78
C ALA A 60 -3.83 3.53 6.58
N ILE A 61 -4.31 2.79 5.58
CA ILE A 61 -5.74 2.59 5.33
C ILE A 61 -6.36 1.70 6.42
N LYS A 62 -5.68 0.61 6.82
CA LYS A 62 -6.19 -0.34 7.83
C LYS A 62 -6.17 0.19 9.26
N SER A 63 -5.20 1.02 9.60
CA SER A 63 -5.05 1.55 10.97
C SER A 63 -6.08 2.63 11.33
N LYS A 64 -6.96 3.04 10.40
CA LYS A 64 -7.98 4.08 10.65
C LYS A 64 -9.41 3.54 10.47
N PRO A 65 -10.15 3.28 11.57
CA PRO A 65 -11.55 2.83 11.48
C PRO A 65 -12.53 3.90 11.02
N SER A 66 -12.14 5.18 10.97
CA SER A 66 -13.00 6.31 10.55
C SER A 66 -12.84 6.72 9.08
N CYS A 67 -11.86 6.15 8.38
CA CYS A 67 -11.60 6.46 6.99
C CYS A 67 -12.29 5.40 6.14
N VAL A 68 -13.35 5.82 5.45
CA VAL A 68 -13.79 5.33 4.14
C VAL A 68 -13.18 4.00 3.71
N ASP A 69 -14.02 2.97 3.54
CA ASP A 69 -13.62 1.63 3.11
C ASP A 69 -12.49 1.68 2.08
N GLU A 70 -11.42 0.92 2.33
CA GLU A 70 -10.28 0.74 1.42
C GLU A 70 -10.71 0.55 -0.04
N ASN A 71 -11.78 -0.22 -0.23
CA ASN A 71 -12.37 -0.50 -1.52
C ASN A 71 -12.91 0.77 -2.21
N LEU A 72 -13.46 1.73 -1.46
CA LEU A 72 -13.90 3.00 -2.00
C LEU A 72 -12.71 3.86 -2.41
N LEU A 73 -11.62 3.89 -1.63
CA LEU A 73 -10.41 4.63 -2.02
C LEU A 73 -9.78 4.05 -3.30
N ILE A 74 -9.70 2.72 -3.41
CA ILE A 74 -9.20 2.06 -4.61
C ILE A 74 -10.12 2.33 -5.80
N ALA A 75 -11.44 2.17 -5.62
CA ALA A 75 -12.42 2.49 -6.66
C ALA A 75 -12.28 3.95 -7.13
N MET A 76 -12.02 4.89 -6.22
CA MET A 76 -11.80 6.29 -6.55
C MET A 76 -10.52 6.49 -7.38
N VAL A 77 -9.41 5.84 -7.03
CA VAL A 77 -8.13 5.96 -7.76
C VAL A 77 -8.18 5.27 -9.12
N THR A 78 -8.99 4.23 -9.26
CA THR A 78 -9.20 3.53 -10.54
C THR A 78 -10.31 4.13 -11.39
N ASP A 79 -11.03 5.16 -10.92
CA ASP A 79 -12.10 5.81 -11.68
C ASP A 79 -11.51 6.59 -12.86
N ASP A 80 -12.17 6.53 -14.02
CA ASP A 80 -11.76 7.25 -15.23
C ASP A 80 -11.88 8.77 -15.08
N ARG A 81 -12.74 9.24 -14.19
CA ARG A 81 -12.97 10.67 -13.96
C ARG A 81 -11.86 11.25 -13.09
N ASP A 82 -11.07 12.14 -13.69
CA ASP A 82 -9.89 12.74 -13.06
C ASP A 82 -10.14 13.39 -11.70
N HIS A 83 -11.27 14.08 -11.53
CA HIS A 83 -11.60 14.72 -10.25
C HIS A 83 -11.83 13.70 -9.12
N ILE A 84 -12.33 12.51 -9.42
CA ILE A 84 -12.54 11.43 -8.43
C ILE A 84 -11.22 10.76 -8.10
N LYS A 85 -10.39 10.50 -9.13
CA LYS A 85 -9.02 10.00 -8.98
C LYS A 85 -8.16 10.90 -8.11
N GLN A 86 -8.18 12.21 -8.38
CA GLN A 86 -7.47 13.21 -7.57
C GLN A 86 -7.99 13.26 -6.13
N LEU A 87 -9.30 13.16 -5.92
CA LEU A 87 -9.89 13.11 -4.59
C LEU A 87 -9.46 11.85 -3.83
N GLY A 88 -9.43 10.69 -4.49
CA GLY A 88 -8.93 9.43 -3.94
C GLY A 88 -7.47 9.53 -3.54
N LEU A 89 -6.62 10.04 -4.43
CA LEU A 89 -5.20 10.26 -4.17
C LEU A 89 -4.97 11.21 -2.99
N ARG A 90 -5.70 12.34 -2.93
CA ARG A 90 -5.60 13.30 -1.84
C ARG A 90 -5.96 12.67 -0.48
N ARG A 91 -6.98 11.81 -0.44
CA ARG A 91 -7.38 11.10 0.77
C ARG A 91 -6.31 10.10 1.23
N ILE A 92 -5.69 9.38 0.29
CA ILE A 92 -4.56 8.47 0.58
C ILE A 92 -3.36 9.26 1.13
N LEU A 93 -2.96 10.35 0.47
CA LEU A 93 -1.84 11.18 0.90
C LEU A 93 -2.09 11.79 2.29
N LYS A 94 -3.32 12.25 2.57
CA LYS A 94 -3.71 12.72 3.90
C LYS A 94 -3.61 11.60 4.94
N ALA A 95 -4.06 10.39 4.59
CA ALA A 95 -3.96 9.25 5.50
C ALA A 95 -2.50 8.90 5.84
N LEU A 96 -1.60 8.98 4.86
CA LEU A 96 -0.16 8.79 5.02
C LEU A 96 0.48 9.88 5.88
N GLN A 97 0.16 11.16 5.66
CA GLN A 97 0.71 12.29 6.44
C GLN A 97 0.31 12.27 7.91
N GLU A 98 -0.91 11.81 8.20
CA GLU A 98 -1.46 11.73 9.56
C GLU A 98 -1.01 10.48 10.34
N GLN A 99 -0.17 9.62 9.75
CA GLN A 99 0.44 8.49 10.45
C GLN A 99 1.45 9.03 11.48
N LYS A 100 0.93 9.43 12.65
CA LYS A 100 1.64 10.17 13.71
C LYS A 100 2.77 9.37 14.35
N THR A 101 3.78 10.09 14.80
CA THR A 101 4.91 9.68 15.65
C THR A 101 4.43 9.02 16.95
N GLY A 102 4.47 7.69 16.99
CA GLY A 102 4.11 6.86 18.15
C GLY A 102 4.32 5.38 17.86
N ILE A 103 4.19 4.54 18.90
CA ILE A 103 4.33 3.07 18.82
C ILE A 103 3.31 2.55 17.78
N GLY A 104 3.80 2.07 16.63
CA GLY A 104 2.97 1.71 15.48
C GLY A 104 3.27 2.45 14.16
N LYS A 105 4.39 3.19 14.09
CA LYS A 105 4.90 3.75 12.84
C LYS A 105 5.39 2.61 11.93
N PHE A 106 4.79 2.44 10.76
CA PHE A 106 5.38 1.60 9.71
C PHE A 106 6.53 2.39 9.10
N CYS A 107 7.74 2.21 9.64
CA CYS A 107 8.95 2.74 9.03
C CYS A 107 9.24 1.91 7.79
N ILE A 108 9.42 2.57 6.64
CA ILE A 108 9.84 1.90 5.41
C ILE A 108 11.27 1.41 5.64
N PRO A 109 11.51 0.09 5.76
CA PRO A 109 12.85 -0.41 5.97
C PRO A 109 13.68 -0.17 4.72
N ARG A 110 14.95 0.21 4.91
CA ARG A 110 15.92 0.10 3.83
C ARG A 110 16.13 -1.37 3.55
N LEU A 111 15.81 -1.78 2.32
CA LEU A 111 16.01 -3.15 1.88
C LEU A 111 17.48 -3.35 1.49
N ASN A 112 18.08 -4.42 1.99
CA ASN A 112 19.39 -4.87 1.58
C ASN A 112 19.23 -5.83 0.39
N PHE A 113 19.47 -5.32 -0.82
CA PHE A 113 19.24 -6.12 -2.02
C PHE A 113 20.29 -7.20 -2.28
N ASP A 114 21.39 -7.18 -1.52
CA ASP A 114 22.49 -8.16 -1.60
C ASP A 114 22.30 -9.32 -0.60
N SER A 115 21.19 -9.34 0.15
CA SER A 115 20.95 -10.35 1.17
C SER A 115 20.55 -11.70 0.57
N ILE A 116 21.14 -12.77 1.08
CA ILE A 116 20.81 -14.16 0.68
C ILE A 116 19.71 -14.74 1.60
N ASN A 117 19.52 -14.16 2.79
CA ASN A 117 18.57 -14.62 3.80
C ASN A 117 17.50 -13.56 4.11
N TYR A 118 16.31 -14.05 4.51
CA TYR A 118 15.14 -13.22 4.84
C TYR A 118 15.36 -12.31 6.06
N VAL A 119 16.22 -12.72 7.00
CA VAL A 119 16.52 -11.96 8.22
C VAL A 119 17.26 -10.68 7.88
N ASP A 120 18.14 -10.76 6.88
CA ASP A 120 19.08 -9.71 6.50
C ASP A 120 18.51 -8.79 5.40
N LEU A 121 17.32 -9.11 4.88
CA LEU A 121 16.66 -8.34 3.83
C LEU A 121 16.24 -6.95 4.32
N ILE A 122 15.85 -6.85 5.59
CA ILE A 122 15.44 -5.62 6.23
C ILE A 122 16.55 -5.22 7.20
N ASN A 123 17.09 -4.01 7.05
CA ASN A 123 17.99 -3.48 8.06
C ASN A 123 17.19 -3.09 9.30
N TRP A 124 17.08 -4.02 10.25
CA TRP A 124 16.36 -3.82 11.51
C TRP A 124 17.00 -2.77 12.42
N GLN A 125 18.28 -2.43 12.20
CA GLN A 125 19.00 -1.44 13.01
C GLN A 125 18.64 0.01 12.63
N GLU A 126 18.17 0.23 11.40
CA GLU A 126 17.75 1.55 10.89
C GLU A 126 16.29 1.89 11.22
N LEU A 127 15.51 0.97 11.80
CA LEU A 127 14.08 1.15 12.09
C LEU A 127 13.78 1.96 13.38
N LYS A 128 14.75 2.70 13.93
CA LYS A 128 14.60 3.49 15.16
C LYS A 128 13.84 4.81 14.95
#